data_AF-A0A971K6E2-F1
#
_entry.id   AF-A0A971K6E2-F1
#
_cell.length_a   1.000
_cell.length_b   1.000
_cell.length_c   1.000
_cell.angle_alpha   90.00
_cell.angle_beta   90.00
_cell.angle_gamma   90.00
#
_symmetry.space_group_name_H-M   'P 1'
#
loop_
_entity.id
_entity.type
_entity.pdbx_description
1 polymer ?
#
loop_
_entity_poly.entity_id
_entity_poly.type
_entity_poly.pdbx_seq_one_letter_code
_entity_poly.pdbx_strand_id
1 'polypeptide(L)'
;MKTYIFRSILTEHVERVIPGTVFSRMELEFKESTSAQHKLELSLKDLLTDRAWRSSLFISLLVCAGVFGLTWGLMVITLKGALQGDRGTLIKASYAAVSIAVCAILWFVLTVKIGLSNKKRDAVEKERGKGNWRLVDEKDWDKFIRMINAAKKQREELYSSPPSDRDKTRP
;
A
#
# COMPACT_ATOMS: atom_id res chain seq x y z
N MET A 1 -15.16 6.28 -19.22
CA MET A 1 -13.69 6.40 -19.07
C MET A 1 -13.38 7.32 -17.91
N LYS A 2 -12.42 6.98 -17.07
CA LYS A 2 -11.90 7.90 -16.05
C LYS A 2 -10.41 8.14 -16.32
N THR A 3 -10.02 9.40 -16.41
CA THR A 3 -8.64 9.81 -16.61
C THR A 3 -8.00 9.98 -15.23
N TYR A 4 -6.93 9.25 -14.97
CA TYR A 4 -6.13 9.38 -13.76
C TYR A 4 -4.84 10.12 -14.09
N ILE A 5 -4.58 11.21 -13.37
CA ILE A 5 -3.35 12.00 -13.50
C ILE A 5 -2.47 11.67 -12.29
N PHE A 6 -1.27 11.16 -12.55
CA PHE A 6 -0.30 10.85 -11.50
C PHE A 6 1.10 11.25 -11.95
N ARG A 7 1.99 11.49 -10.99
CA ARG A 7 3.40 11.80 -11.23
C ARG A 7 4.28 10.63 -10.83
N SER A 8 5.35 10.40 -11.59
CA SER A 8 6.37 9.41 -11.24
C SER A 8 7.68 10.11 -10.91
N ILE A 9 8.35 9.67 -9.84
CA ILE A 9 9.70 10.11 -9.48
C ILE A 9 10.60 8.88 -9.37
N LEU A 10 11.78 8.96 -9.96
CA LEU A 10 12.81 7.95 -9.77
C LEU A 10 13.32 8.02 -8.35
N THR A 11 13.29 6.89 -7.66
CA THR A 11 13.88 6.76 -6.33
C THR A 11 15.15 5.93 -6.44
N GLU A 12 16.28 6.52 -6.07
CA GLU A 12 17.55 5.82 -6.01
C GLU A 12 17.90 5.53 -4.56
N HIS A 13 18.41 4.33 -4.30
CA HIS A 13 19.04 4.01 -3.03
C HIS A 13 20.46 4.54 -3.08
N VAL A 14 20.73 5.60 -2.32
CA VAL A 14 22.07 6.15 -2.18
C VAL A 14 22.57 5.76 -0.80
N GLU A 15 23.69 5.06 -0.77
CA GLU A 15 24.37 4.72 0.48
C GLU A 15 25.14 5.95 0.96
N ARG A 16 24.77 6.50 2.12
CA ARG A 16 25.49 7.60 2.76
C ARG A 16 26.07 7.14 4.09
N VAL A 17 27.34 7.47 4.30
CA VAL A 17 28.04 7.22 5.57
C VAL A 17 27.52 8.22 6.61
N ILE A 18 27.20 7.73 7.81
CA ILE A 18 26.77 8.60 8.90
C ILE A 18 28.02 9.28 9.49
N PRO A 19 28.10 10.63 9.52
CA PRO A 19 29.31 11.32 9.96
C PRO A 19 29.57 11.02 11.43
N GLY A 20 30.78 10.52 11.73
CA GLY A 20 31.20 10.15 13.09
C GLY A 20 30.98 8.68 13.46
N THR A 21 30.51 7.83 12.53
CA THR A 21 30.40 6.37 12.75
C THR A 21 30.91 5.58 11.54
N VAL A 22 31.26 4.30 11.74
CA VAL A 22 31.65 3.36 10.66
C VAL A 22 30.43 2.83 9.90
N PHE A 23 29.21 3.22 10.30
CA PHE A 23 27.98 2.71 9.73
C PHE A 23 27.52 3.56 8.55
N SER A 24 27.17 2.87 7.46
CA SER A 24 26.44 3.44 6.33
C SER A 24 24.94 3.21 6.50
N ARG A 25 24.13 4.17 6.03
CA ARG A 25 22.68 4.04 5.94
C ARG A 25 22.28 4.13 4.48
N MET A 26 21.49 3.16 4.00
CA MET A 26 20.80 3.30 2.73
C MET A 26 19.72 4.36 2.85
N GLU A 27 19.87 5.47 2.15
CA GLU A 27 18.89 6.52 2.08
C GLU A 27 18.20 6.50 0.71
N LEU A 28 16.87 6.63 0.72
CA LEU A 28 16.12 6.87 -0.51
C LEU A 28 16.29 8.34 -0.88
N GLU A 29 16.95 8.60 -2.02
CA GLU A 29 17.01 9.92 -2.63
C GLU A 29 16.03 10.01 -3.80
N PHE A 30 15.30 11.12 -3.84
CA PHE A 30 14.34 11.42 -4.90
C PHE A 30 14.96 12.42 -5.86
N LYS A 31 15.20 12.01 -7.10
CA LYS A 31 15.68 12.92 -8.15
C LYS A 31 14.50 13.74 -8.69
N GLU A 32 14.35 14.95 -8.16
CA GLU A 32 13.29 15.90 -8.55
C GLU A 32 13.33 16.24 -10.05
N SER A 33 14.52 16.22 -10.66
CA SER A 33 14.73 16.45 -12.10
C SER A 33 14.11 15.37 -13.00
N THR A 34 13.78 14.19 -12.45
CA THR A 34 13.15 13.10 -13.21
C THR A 34 11.63 13.08 -13.03
N SER A 35 11.01 14.05 -12.35
CA SER A 35 9.55 14.07 -12.19
C SER A 35 8.85 14.29 -13.53
N ALA A 36 7.91 13.41 -13.93
CA ALA A 36 6.95 13.74 -14.98
C ALA A 36 5.55 13.28 -14.63
N GLN A 37 4.61 13.96 -15.26
CA GLN A 37 3.19 13.72 -15.16
C GLN A 37 2.76 12.75 -16.25
N HIS A 38 2.03 11.72 -15.85
CA HIS A 38 1.46 10.71 -16.71
C HIS A 38 -0.07 10.81 -16.65
N LYS A 39 -0.71 10.71 -17.82
CA LYS A 39 -2.16 10.61 -17.94
C LYS A 39 -2.51 9.19 -18.32
N LEU A 40 -3.20 8.49 -17.43
CA LEU A 40 -3.61 7.12 -17.65
C LEU A 40 -5.12 7.06 -17.84
N GLU A 41 -5.53 6.73 -19.06
CA GLU A 41 -6.92 6.45 -19.39
C GLU A 41 -7.19 4.99 -19.06
N LEU A 42 -7.94 4.77 -17.97
CA LEU A 42 -8.28 3.42 -17.52
C LEU A 42 -9.72 3.08 -17.91
N SER A 43 -9.85 2.00 -18.66
CA SER A 43 -11.10 1.26 -18.77
C SER A 43 -11.20 0.26 -17.62
N LEU A 44 -12.36 0.22 -16.95
CA LEU A 44 -12.66 -0.74 -15.88
C LEU A 44 -12.53 -2.18 -16.37
N LYS A 45 -12.84 -2.42 -17.66
CA LYS A 45 -12.73 -3.74 -18.29
C LYS A 45 -11.29 -4.26 -18.24
N ASP A 46 -10.32 -3.40 -18.55
CA ASP A 46 -8.92 -3.79 -18.57
C ASP A 46 -8.35 -3.95 -17.15
N LEU A 47 -9.02 -3.41 -16.14
CA LEU A 47 -8.66 -3.55 -14.72
C LEU A 47 -9.17 -4.89 -14.15
N LEU A 48 -10.29 -5.38 -14.69
CA LEU A 48 -10.86 -6.68 -14.34
C LEU A 48 -10.09 -7.84 -14.97
N THR A 49 -9.60 -7.73 -16.21
CA THR A 49 -8.86 -8.85 -16.86
C THR A 49 -7.45 -9.10 -16.34
N ASP A 50 -6.93 -8.29 -15.41
CA ASP A 50 -5.57 -8.39 -14.93
C ASP A 50 -5.36 -9.61 -14.01
N ARG A 51 -4.15 -10.18 -14.03
CA ARG A 51 -3.71 -11.29 -13.15
C ARG A 51 -3.84 -10.92 -11.67
N ALA A 52 -3.86 -9.63 -11.36
CA ALA A 52 -4.18 -9.07 -10.06
C ALA A 52 -5.50 -9.59 -9.46
N TRP A 53 -6.48 -9.98 -10.31
CA TRP A 53 -7.76 -10.49 -9.83
C TRP A 53 -7.61 -11.83 -9.09
N ARG A 54 -6.74 -12.71 -9.59
CA ARG A 54 -6.46 -14.02 -8.98
C ARG A 54 -5.68 -13.87 -7.69
N SER A 55 -4.61 -13.08 -7.68
CA SER A 55 -3.80 -12.88 -6.46
C SER A 55 -4.61 -12.21 -5.35
N SER A 56 -5.43 -11.22 -5.69
CA SER A 56 -6.29 -10.52 -4.73
C SER A 56 -7.36 -11.46 -4.15
N LEU A 57 -7.85 -12.43 -4.92
CA LEU A 57 -8.79 -13.44 -4.44
C LEU A 57 -8.17 -14.27 -3.32
N PHE A 58 -6.98 -14.82 -3.54
CA PHE A 58 -6.29 -15.64 -2.53
C PHE A 58 -5.97 -14.86 -1.26
N ILE A 59 -5.51 -13.61 -1.39
CA ILE A 59 -5.23 -12.77 -0.22
C ILE A 59 -6.52 -12.49 0.56
N SER A 60 -7.60 -12.11 -0.13
CA SER A 60 -8.89 -11.85 0.53
C SER A 60 -9.43 -13.10 1.23
N LEU A 61 -9.32 -14.27 0.59
CA LEU A 61 -9.74 -15.55 1.17
C LEU A 61 -8.92 -15.92 2.40
N LEU A 62 -7.60 -15.74 2.38
CA LEU A 62 -6.75 -16.02 3.54
C LEU A 62 -7.11 -15.14 4.74
N VAL A 63 -7.30 -13.84 4.51
CA VAL A 63 -7.70 -12.89 5.58
C VAL A 63 -9.09 -13.24 6.12
N CYS A 64 -10.06 -13.46 5.24
CA CYS A 64 -11.41 -13.79 5.64
C CYS A 64 -11.50 -15.17 6.32
N ALA A 65 -10.83 -16.19 5.80
CA ALA A 65 -10.78 -17.51 6.43
C ALA A 65 -10.17 -17.46 7.83
N GLY A 66 -9.12 -16.65 8.03
CA GLY A 66 -8.55 -16.44 9.36
C GLY A 66 -9.53 -15.79 10.34
N VAL A 67 -10.10 -14.63 9.96
CA VAL A 67 -10.99 -13.87 10.85
C VAL A 67 -12.32 -14.58 11.10
N PHE A 68 -12.97 -15.08 10.04
CA PHE A 68 -14.24 -15.79 10.16
C PHE A 68 -14.05 -17.19 10.76
N GLY A 69 -12.93 -17.88 10.48
CA GLY A 69 -12.62 -19.14 11.14
C GLY A 69 -12.46 -18.99 12.66
N LEU A 70 -11.74 -17.96 13.11
CA LEU A 70 -11.57 -17.67 14.54
C LEU A 70 -12.89 -17.28 15.21
N THR A 71 -13.63 -16.36 14.61
CA THR A 71 -14.91 -15.91 15.19
C THR A 71 -15.98 -17.00 15.16
N TRP A 72 -15.98 -17.88 14.16
CA TRP A 72 -16.80 -19.08 14.13
C TRP A 72 -16.44 -20.05 15.25
N GLY A 73 -15.16 -20.34 15.45
CA GLY A 73 -14.69 -21.19 16.55
C GLY A 73 -15.13 -20.65 17.91
N LEU A 74 -15.00 -19.34 18.12
CA LEU A 74 -15.46 -18.67 19.34
C LEU A 74 -16.99 -18.78 19.51
N MET A 75 -17.75 -18.63 18.42
CA MET A 75 -19.21 -18.73 18.42
C MET A 75 -19.67 -20.14 18.81
N VAL A 76 -19.00 -21.18 18.31
CA VAL A 76 -19.31 -22.58 18.65
C VAL A 76 -19.05 -22.90 20.12
N ILE A 77 -17.98 -22.34 20.70
CA ILE A 77 -17.64 -22.54 22.12
C ILE A 77 -18.66 -21.83 23.03
N THR A 78 -18.99 -20.59 22.71
CA THR A 78 -19.83 -19.72 23.57
C THR A 78 -21.33 -19.98 23.43
N LEU A 79 -21.82 -20.34 22.23
CA LEU A 79 -23.24 -20.44 21.92
C LEU A 79 -23.70 -21.87 21.59
N LYS A 80 -22.98 -22.87 22.13
CA LYS A 80 -23.15 -24.29 21.80
C LYS A 80 -24.61 -24.79 21.89
N GLY A 81 -25.38 -24.32 22.87
CA GLY A 81 -26.80 -24.66 23.04
C GLY A 81 -27.75 -23.92 22.10
N ALA A 82 -27.44 -22.68 21.72
CA ALA A 82 -28.26 -21.88 20.80
C ALA A 82 -28.06 -22.26 19.32
N LEU A 83 -26.95 -22.95 19.02
CA LEU A 83 -26.61 -23.43 17.68
C LEU A 83 -27.24 -24.80 17.32
N GLN A 84 -27.98 -25.39 18.25
CA GLN A 84 -28.71 -26.64 18.07
C GLN A 84 -30.19 -26.36 17.74
N GLY A 85 -30.74 -27.09 16.77
CA GLY A 85 -32.11 -26.91 16.27
C GLY A 85 -32.22 -25.90 15.12
N ASP A 86 -33.46 -25.61 14.72
CA ASP A 86 -33.80 -24.90 13.48
C ASP A 86 -33.32 -23.43 13.48
N ARG A 87 -33.38 -22.77 14.65
CA ARG A 87 -32.81 -21.43 14.86
C ARG A 87 -31.28 -21.42 14.73
N GLY A 88 -30.62 -22.49 15.13
CA GLY A 88 -29.19 -22.66 14.97
C GLY A 88 -28.79 -22.62 13.51
N THR A 89 -29.51 -23.35 12.64
CA THR A 89 -29.29 -23.41 11.19
C THR A 89 -29.36 -22.03 10.53
N LEU A 90 -30.35 -21.21 10.90
CA LEU A 90 -30.48 -19.82 10.45
C LEU A 90 -29.29 -18.96 10.85
N ILE A 91 -28.78 -19.11 12.07
CA ILE A 91 -27.58 -18.38 12.53
C ILE A 91 -26.35 -18.79 11.71
N LYS A 92 -26.15 -20.09 11.45
CA LYS A 92 -25.02 -20.57 10.62
C LYS A 92 -25.12 -20.02 9.18
N ALA A 93 -26.31 -20.06 8.60
CA ALA A 93 -26.56 -19.62 7.24
C ALA A 93 -26.36 -18.10 7.09
N SER A 94 -26.90 -17.30 8.01
CA SER A 94 -26.72 -15.84 8.01
C SER A 94 -25.26 -15.46 8.23
N TYR A 95 -24.56 -16.11 9.17
CA TYR A 95 -23.13 -15.89 9.39
C TYR A 95 -22.31 -16.23 8.14
N ALA A 96 -22.58 -17.36 7.48
CA ALA A 96 -21.91 -17.73 6.23
C ALA A 96 -22.19 -16.72 5.11
N ALA A 97 -23.43 -16.26 4.96
CA ALA A 97 -23.82 -15.27 3.96
C ALA A 97 -23.09 -13.94 4.17
N VAL A 98 -23.02 -13.45 5.42
CA VAL A 98 -22.27 -12.23 5.78
C VAL A 98 -20.79 -12.42 5.52
N SER A 99 -20.23 -13.58 5.86
CA SER A 99 -18.81 -13.89 5.64
C SER A 99 -18.44 -13.84 4.16
N ILE A 100 -19.28 -14.43 3.31
CA ILE A 100 -19.11 -14.41 1.84
C ILE A 100 -19.25 -12.99 1.31
N ALA A 101 -20.25 -12.23 1.77
CA ALA A 101 -20.47 -10.85 1.33
C ALA A 101 -19.27 -9.95 1.67
N VAL A 102 -18.75 -10.04 2.90
CA VAL A 102 -17.57 -9.29 3.33
C VAL A 102 -16.34 -9.70 2.54
N CYS A 103 -16.15 -11.00 2.30
CA CYS A 103 -15.04 -11.50 1.48
C CYS A 103 -15.11 -10.98 0.04
N ALA A 104 -16.30 -10.94 -0.56
CA ALA A 104 -16.51 -10.42 -1.91
C ALA A 104 -16.21 -8.91 -2.00
N ILE A 105 -16.64 -8.14 -1.01
CA ILE A 105 -16.36 -6.69 -0.94
C ILE A 105 -14.85 -6.47 -0.79
N LEU A 106 -14.21 -7.17 0.14
CA LEU A 106 -12.76 -7.05 0.37
C LEU A 106 -11.97 -7.42 -0.89
N TRP A 107 -12.36 -8.52 -1.54
CA TRP A 107 -11.76 -8.97 -2.79
C TRP A 107 -11.86 -7.91 -3.89
N PHE A 108 -13.04 -7.30 -4.05
CA PHE A 108 -13.25 -6.26 -5.05
C PHE A 108 -12.37 -5.04 -4.79
N VAL A 109 -12.34 -4.56 -3.54
CA VAL A 109 -11.52 -3.39 -3.16
C VAL A 109 -10.03 -3.66 -3.39
N LEU A 110 -9.53 -4.82 -2.99
CA LEU A 110 -8.12 -5.19 -3.18
C LEU A 110 -7.79 -5.32 -4.66
N THR A 111 -8.66 -5.95 -5.45
CA THR A 111 -8.48 -6.12 -6.89
C THR A 111 -8.37 -4.77 -7.59
N VAL A 112 -9.27 -3.83 -7.29
CA VAL A 112 -9.24 -2.50 -7.90
C VAL A 112 -7.97 -1.75 -7.50
N LYS A 113 -7.58 -1.78 -6.22
CA LYS A 113 -6.37 -1.09 -5.74
C LYS A 113 -5.09 -1.65 -6.36
N ILE A 114 -4.93 -2.97 -6.35
CA ILE A 114 -3.74 -3.65 -6.87
C ILE A 114 -3.68 -3.51 -8.39
N GLY A 115 -4.79 -3.71 -9.09
CA GLY A 115 -4.87 -3.53 -10.54
C GLY A 115 -4.55 -2.09 -10.95
N LEU A 116 -5.04 -1.08 -10.22
CA LEU A 116 -4.68 0.32 -10.48
C LEU A 116 -3.18 0.56 -10.28
N SER A 117 -2.60 0.01 -9.21
CA SER A 117 -1.17 0.14 -8.91
C SER A 117 -0.30 -0.51 -9.99
N ASN A 118 -0.65 -1.72 -10.43
CA ASN A 118 0.07 -2.43 -11.49
C ASN A 118 0.00 -1.67 -12.81
N LYS A 119 -1.19 -1.21 -13.19
CA LYS A 119 -1.39 -0.40 -14.41
C LYS A 119 -0.57 0.89 -14.42
N LYS A 120 -0.54 1.60 -13.29
CA LYS A 120 0.29 2.80 -13.15
C LYS A 120 1.78 2.47 -13.32
N ARG A 121 2.22 1.35 -12.74
CA ARG A 121 3.60 0.87 -12.85
C ARG A 121 3.95 0.48 -14.29
N ASP A 122 3.10 -0.28 -14.96
CA ASP A 122 3.30 -0.72 -16.35
C ASP A 122 3.34 0.47 -17.31
N ALA A 123 2.50 1.49 -17.10
CA ALA A 123 2.52 2.72 -17.90
C ALA A 123 3.86 3.45 -17.75
N VAL A 124 4.39 3.57 -16.53
CA VAL A 124 5.69 4.21 -16.29
C VAL A 124 6.83 3.37 -16.85
N GLU A 125 6.79 2.04 -16.71
CA GLU A 125 7.82 1.16 -17.27
C GLU A 125 7.84 1.24 -18.81
N LYS A 126 6.67 1.36 -19.45
CA LYS A 126 6.56 1.52 -20.91
C LYS A 126 7.09 2.87 -21.41
N GLU A 127 6.83 3.96 -20.67
CA GLU A 127 7.23 5.31 -21.10
C GLU A 127 8.66 5.67 -20.70
N ARG A 128 9.18 5.14 -19.58
CA ARG A 128 10.44 5.57 -18.98
C ARG A 128 11.45 4.44 -18.76
N GLY A 129 11.08 3.20 -19.04
CA GLY A 129 11.92 2.02 -18.86
C GLY A 129 11.92 1.48 -17.43
N LYS A 130 12.66 0.39 -17.22
CA LYS A 130 12.77 -0.31 -15.93
C LYS A 130 13.53 0.56 -14.92
N GLY A 131 12.88 0.86 -13.79
CA GLY A 131 13.46 1.64 -12.70
C GLY A 131 12.61 1.56 -11.43
N ASN A 132 13.17 1.95 -10.29
CA ASN A 132 12.42 2.03 -9.03
C ASN A 132 11.62 3.35 -9.00
N TRP A 133 10.48 3.33 -9.67
CA TRP A 133 9.62 4.49 -9.81
C TRP A 133 8.61 4.56 -8.66
N ARG A 134 8.63 5.67 -7.93
CA ARG A 134 7.58 5.97 -6.96
C ARG A 134 6.47 6.73 -7.67
N LEU A 135 5.26 6.20 -7.57
CA LEU A 135 4.04 6.74 -8.15
C LEU A 135 3.31 7.56 -7.09
N VAL A 136 3.02 8.82 -7.37
CA VAL A 136 2.31 9.72 -6.45
C VAL A 136 1.16 10.36 -7.21
N ASP A 137 -0.04 10.34 -6.63
CA ASP A 137 -1.19 11.00 -7.24
C ASP A 137 -1.04 12.52 -7.19
N GLU A 138 -1.53 13.21 -8.23
CA GLU A 138 -1.40 14.67 -8.35
C GLU A 138 -1.92 15.42 -7.12
N LYS A 139 -3.01 14.93 -6.53
CA LYS A 139 -3.65 15.54 -5.35
C LYS A 139 -2.80 15.48 -4.09
N ASP A 140 -1.96 14.46 -3.97
CA ASP A 140 -1.10 14.23 -2.80
C ASP A 140 0.32 14.76 -3.03
N TRP A 141 0.61 15.27 -4.23
CA TRP A 141 1.93 15.72 -4.64
C TRP A 141 2.50 16.81 -3.75
N ASP A 142 1.71 17.85 -3.47
CA ASP A 142 2.17 18.98 -2.64
C ASP A 142 2.52 18.55 -1.22
N LYS A 143 1.72 17.64 -0.66
CA LYS A 143 1.99 17.05 0.66
C LYS A 143 3.26 16.21 0.64
N PHE A 144 3.47 15.44 -0.43
CA PHE A 144 4.65 14.61 -0.62
C PHE A 144 5.93 15.46 -0.73
N ILE A 145 5.93 16.52 -1.54
CA ILE A 145 7.08 17.43 -1.69
C ILE A 145 7.40 18.14 -0.37
N ARG A 146 6.38 18.63 0.36
CA ARG A 146 6.60 19.23 1.69
C ARG A 146 7.29 18.28 2.66
N MET A 147 6.88 17.01 2.65
CA MET A 147 7.48 15.97 3.50
C MET A 147 8.93 15.68 3.11
N ILE A 148 9.23 15.58 1.81
CA ILE A 148 10.60 15.38 1.32
C ILE A 148 11.48 16.57 1.68
N ASN A 149 11.00 17.79 1.46
CA ASN A 149 11.78 19.00 1.75
C ASN A 149 12.05 19.16 3.25
N ALA A 150 11.07 18.85 4.10
CA ALA A 150 11.28 18.80 5.54
C ALA A 150 12.33 17.75 5.94
N ALA A 151 12.26 16.56 5.34
CA ALA A 151 13.24 15.50 5.58
C ALA A 151 14.65 15.87 5.07
N LYS A 152 14.77 16.52 3.91
CA LYS A 152 16.04 17.03 3.37
C LYS A 152 16.65 18.08 4.31
N LYS A 153 15.84 19.04 4.76
CA LYS A 153 16.29 20.09 5.69
C LYS A 153 16.79 19.52 7.01
N GLN A 154 16.05 18.56 7.61
CA GLN A 154 16.49 17.87 8.83
C GLN A 154 17.81 17.11 8.61
N ARG A 155 18.02 16.52 7.42
CA ARG A 155 19.30 15.87 7.09
C ARG A 155 20.41 16.91 6.97
N GLU A 156 20.20 18.00 6.25
CA GLU A 156 21.20 19.07 6.13
C GLU A 156 21.62 19.62 7.50
N GLU A 157 20.68 19.83 8.41
CA GLU A 157 20.96 20.25 9.80
C GLU A 157 21.79 19.21 10.57
N LEU A 158 21.46 17.91 10.43
CA LEU A 158 22.20 16.82 11.06
C LEU A 158 23.63 16.68 10.52
N TYR A 159 23.84 16.90 9.21
CA TYR A 159 25.14 16.76 8.56
C TYR A 159 26.02 18.02 8.68
N SER A 160 25.43 19.21 8.81
CA SER A 160 26.14 20.50 8.93
C SER A 160 26.51 20.88 10.37
N SER A 161 25.83 20.31 11.37
CA SER A 161 26.11 20.62 12.78
C SER A 161 27.38 19.91 13.28
N PRO A 162 28.32 20.57 13.97
CA PRO A 162 29.51 19.94 14.54
C PRO A 162 29.12 18.88 15.60
N PRO A 163 29.98 17.86 15.86
CA PRO A 163 29.65 16.71 16.71
C PRO A 163 29.17 17.08 18.12
N SER A 164 29.57 18.25 18.64
CA SER A 164 29.30 18.69 20.02
C SER A 164 27.85 19.12 20.30
N ASP A 165 27.05 19.47 19.29
CA ASP A 165 25.66 19.93 19.49
C ASP A 165 24.60 18.84 19.18
N ARG A 166 25.03 17.67 18.69
CA ARG A 166 24.12 16.59 18.27
C ARG A 166 23.52 15.79 19.42
N ASP A 167 24.09 15.90 20.62
CA ASP A 167 23.62 15.18 21.82
C ASP A 167 22.45 15.89 22.52
N LYS A 168 22.17 17.16 22.19
CA LYS A 168 21.09 17.95 22.80
C LYS A 168 19.73 17.81 22.10
N THR A 169 19.68 17.15 20.95
CA THR A 169 18.47 17.05 20.10
C THR A 169 17.84 15.67 20.06
N ARG A 170 18.35 14.71 20.85
CA ARG A 170 17.63 13.45 21.10
C ARG A 170 16.61 13.66 22.24
N PRO A 171 15.30 13.50 22.00
CA PRO A 171 14.31 13.36 23.07
C PRO A 171 14.49 12.03 23.83
#